data_AF-A0A924VU99-F1
#
_entry.id   AF-A0A924VU99-F1
#
_cell.length_a   1.000
_cell.length_b   1.000
_cell.length_c   1.000
_cell.angle_alpha   90.00
_cell.angle_beta   90.00
_cell.angle_gamma   90.00
#
_symmetry.space_group_name_H-M   'P 1'
#
loop_
_entity.id
_entity.type
_entity.pdbx_description
1 polymer ?
#
loop_
_entity_poly.entity_id
_entity_poly.type
_entity_poly.pdbx_seq_one_letter_code
_entity_poly.pdbx_strand_id
1 'polypeptide(L)'
;GQIRSVLNVQEMTARALLVDTAALDAAQNTGDVLGANGILMDAFYTDVRPALAAWRETRGLPGDPMAAYAASGYQARIATDRVGGVQAGWGA
;
A
#
# COMPACT_ATOMS: atom_id res chain seq x y z
N GLY A 1 8.02 1.65 -9.71
CA GLY A 1 7.95 0.38 -8.98
C GLY A 1 7.84 0.61 -7.48
N GLN A 2 8.91 1.09 -6.85
CA GLN A 2 9.04 1.13 -5.38
C GLN A 2 7.90 1.86 -4.64
N ILE A 3 7.45 3.03 -5.10
CA ILE A 3 6.32 3.75 -4.48
C ILE A 3 5.06 2.87 -4.43
N ARG A 4 4.70 2.24 -5.55
CA ARG A 4 3.54 1.34 -5.62
C ARG A 4 3.66 0.17 -4.64
N SER A 5 4.83 -0.45 -4.55
CA SER A 5 5.08 -1.57 -3.63
C SER A 5 4.89 -1.15 -2.18
N VAL A 6 5.43 0.00 -1.77
CA VAL A 6 5.27 0.53 -0.40
C VAL A 6 3.81 0.87 -0.09
N LEU A 7 3.09 1.49 -1.04
CA LEU A 7 1.67 1.79 -0.87
C LEU A 7 0.83 0.51 -0.69
N ASN A 8 1.10 -0.53 -1.49
CA ASN A 8 0.40 -1.81 -1.37
C ASN A 8 0.65 -2.48 -0.01
N VAL A 9 1.90 -2.49 0.48
CA VAL A 9 2.22 -3.02 1.81
C VAL A 9 1.47 -2.24 2.88
N GLN A 10 1.47 -0.92 2.79
CA GLN A 10 0.77 -0.06 3.75
C GLN A 10 -0.74 -0.31 3.76
N GLU A 11 -1.37 -0.48 2.58
CA GLU A 11 -2.79 -0.82 2.48
C GLU A 11 -3.10 -2.18 3.10
N MET A 12 -2.28 -3.20 2.85
CA MET A 12 -2.47 -4.53 3.45
C MET A 12 -2.26 -4.51 4.97
N THR A 13 -1.25 -3.78 5.47
CA THR A 13 -1.05 -3.59 6.91
C THR A 13 -2.25 -2.90 7.54
N ALA A 14 -2.80 -1.85 6.92
CA ALA A 14 -3.97 -1.16 7.43
C ALA A 14 -5.20 -2.09 7.53
N ARG A 15 -5.45 -2.90 6.49
CA ARG A 15 -6.55 -3.88 6.52
C ARG A 15 -6.35 -4.96 7.57
N ALA A 16 -5.12 -5.45 7.75
CA ALA A 16 -4.81 -6.41 8.81
C ALA A 16 -5.07 -5.84 10.21
N LEU A 17 -4.81 -4.54 10.42
CA LEU A 17 -5.10 -3.85 11.67
C LEU A 17 -6.60 -3.60 11.91
N LEU A 18 -7.46 -3.79 10.91
CA LEU A 18 -8.92 -3.68 11.04
C LEU A 18 -9.60 -5.01 11.40
N VAL A 19 -8.86 -6.11 11.46
CA VAL A 19 -9.42 -7.42 11.85
C VAL A 19 -9.88 -7.35 13.30
N ASP A 20 -11.14 -7.70 13.56
CA ASP A 20 -11.65 -7.92 14.92
C ASP A 20 -11.08 -9.25 15.44
N THR A 21 -9.94 -9.16 16.13
CA THR A 21 -9.23 -10.34 16.64
C THR A 21 -10.03 -11.09 17.71
N ALA A 22 -10.83 -10.37 18.51
CA ALA A 22 -11.64 -11.01 19.54
C ALA A 22 -12.78 -11.83 18.92
N ALA A 23 -13.48 -11.27 17.92
CA ALA A 23 -14.49 -12.00 17.17
C ALA A 23 -13.89 -13.18 16.39
N LEU A 24 -12.71 -12.98 15.80
CA LEU A 24 -12.02 -14.02 15.04
C LEU A 24 -11.63 -15.19 15.96
N ASP A 25 -11.05 -14.92 17.12
CA ASP A 25 -10.68 -15.95 18.09
C ASP A 25 -11.91 -16.73 18.58
N ALA A 26 -13.03 -16.03 18.83
CA ALA A 26 -14.28 -16.66 19.22
C ALA A 26 -14.79 -17.63 18.13
N ALA A 27 -14.86 -17.17 16.87
CA ALA A 27 -15.31 -17.98 15.74
C ALA A 27 -14.41 -19.21 15.51
N GLN A 28 -13.09 -19.04 15.64
CA GLN A 28 -12.14 -20.13 15.51
C GLN A 28 -12.32 -21.19 16.62
N ASN A 29 -12.50 -20.76 17.87
CA ASN A 29 -12.67 -21.66 19.01
C ASN A 29 -13.97 -22.48 18.95
N THR A 30 -15.02 -21.96 18.31
CA THR A 30 -16.28 -22.68 18.10
C THR A 30 -16.33 -23.50 16.81
N GLY A 31 -15.28 -23.44 15.98
CA GLY A 31 -15.25 -24.11 14.67
C GLY A 31 -16.14 -23.45 13.62
N ASP A 32 -16.51 -22.18 13.79
CA ASP A 32 -17.29 -21.41 12.83
C ASP A 32 -16.40 -20.89 11.69
N VAL A 33 -16.16 -21.77 10.71
CA VAL A 33 -15.30 -21.48 9.56
C VAL A 33 -15.84 -20.34 8.69
N LEU A 34 -17.16 -20.27 8.50
CA LEU A 34 -17.78 -19.24 7.67
C LEU A 34 -17.76 -17.88 8.38
N GLY A 35 -18.03 -17.84 9.68
CA GLY A 35 -17.90 -16.64 10.50
C GLY A 35 -16.46 -16.11 10.53
N ALA A 36 -15.47 -16.98 10.75
CA ALA A 36 -14.07 -16.60 10.73
C ALA A 36 -13.62 -16.03 9.37
N ASN A 37 -14.08 -16.61 8.26
CA ASN A 37 -13.81 -16.07 6.92
C ASN A 37 -14.47 -14.70 6.71
N GLY A 38 -15.73 -14.53 7.13
CA GLY A 38 -16.45 -13.26 7.06
C GLY A 38 -15.68 -12.13 7.74
N ILE A 39 -15.19 -12.36 8.96
CA ILE A 39 -14.42 -11.35 9.73
C ILE A 39 -13.16 -10.90 8.99
N LEU A 40 -12.41 -11.84 8.40
CA LEU A 40 -11.23 -11.51 7.60
C LEU A 40 -11.59 -10.74 6.32
N MET A 41 -12.68 -11.13 5.66
CA MET A 41 -13.12 -10.49 4.41
C MET A 41 -13.68 -9.08 4.65
N ASP A 42 -14.37 -8.83 5.76
CA ASP A 42 -14.85 -7.50 6.14
C ASP A 42 -13.68 -6.52 6.28
N ALA A 43 -12.62 -6.93 6.98
CA ALA A 43 -11.39 -6.15 7.10
C ALA A 43 -10.67 -5.99 5.74
N PHE A 44 -10.59 -7.07 4.95
CA PHE A 44 -9.91 -7.05 3.65
C PHE A 44 -10.59 -6.16 2.61
N TYR A 45 -11.92 -6.11 2.57
CA TYR A 45 -12.68 -5.30 1.61
C TYR A 45 -12.85 -3.85 2.03
N THR A 46 -12.49 -3.48 3.26
CA THR A 46 -12.55 -2.10 3.71
C THR A 46 -11.64 -1.21 2.86
N ASP A 47 -12.21 -0.13 2.32
CA ASP A 47 -11.42 0.88 1.59
C ASP A 47 -10.63 1.76 2.57
N VAL A 48 -9.38 1.38 2.80
CA VAL A 48 -8.44 2.09 3.67
C VAL A 48 -7.77 3.30 3.01
N ARG A 49 -7.96 3.54 1.71
CA ARG A 49 -7.22 4.58 0.97
C ARG A 49 -7.47 6.00 1.48
N PRO A 50 -8.71 6.41 1.82
CA PRO A 50 -8.95 7.76 2.35
C PRO A 50 -8.28 7.98 3.71
N ALA A 51 -8.34 6.98 4.61
CA ALA A 51 -7.71 7.06 5.92
C ALA A 51 -6.18 7.15 5.82
N LEU A 52 -5.58 6.35 4.93
CA LEU A 52 -4.14 6.41 4.67
C LEU A 52 -3.69 7.73 4.03
N ALA A 53 -4.50 8.30 3.14
CA ALA A 53 -4.23 9.62 2.56
C ALA A 53 -4.22 10.71 3.64
N ALA A 54 -5.28 10.77 4.46
CA ALA A 54 -5.36 11.71 5.57
C ALA A 54 -4.18 11.53 6.56
N TRP A 55 -3.84 10.29 6.89
CA TRP A 55 -2.70 10.00 7.76
C TRP A 55 -1.37 10.52 7.21
N ARG A 56 -1.12 10.36 5.89
CA ARG A 56 0.08 10.93 5.24
C ARG A 56 0.08 12.46 5.34
N GLU A 57 -1.06 13.10 5.10
CA GLU A 57 -1.19 14.56 5.18
C GLU A 57 -0.91 15.10 6.58
N THR A 58 -1.35 14.40 7.64
CA THR A 58 -1.01 14.78 9.04
C THR A 58 0.49 14.75 9.33
N ARG A 59 1.28 14.08 8.49
CA ARG A 59 2.73 13.91 8.60
C ARG A 59 3.49 14.83 7.62
N GLY A 60 2.79 15.72 6.92
CA GLY A 60 3.36 16.60 5.90
C GLY A 60 3.75 15.87 4.61
N LEU A 61 3.21 14.66 4.37
CA LEU A 61 3.45 13.89 3.17
C LEU A 61 2.26 14.02 2.19
N PRO A 62 2.46 13.84 0.88
CA PRO A 62 1.36 13.84 -0.08
C PRO A 62 0.34 12.73 0.20
N GLY A 63 -0.95 13.06 0.16
CA GLY A 63 -2.05 12.09 0.26
C GLY A 63 -2.04 11.07 -0.89
N ASP A 64 -1.70 11.54 -2.10
CA ASP A 64 -1.41 10.72 -3.28
C ASP A 64 0.08 10.83 -3.71
N PRO A 65 0.95 9.92 -3.23
CA PRO A 65 2.36 9.92 -3.59
C PRO A 65 2.64 9.66 -5.07
N MET A 66 1.76 8.96 -5.80
CA MET A 66 1.95 8.70 -7.22
C MET A 66 1.67 9.94 -8.05
N ALA A 67 0.60 10.67 -7.75
CA ALA A 67 0.31 11.95 -8.37
C ALA A 67 1.39 12.99 -8.05
N ALA A 68 1.85 13.05 -6.79
CA ALA A 68 2.94 13.93 -6.39
C ALA A 68 4.24 13.63 -7.14
N TYR A 69 4.58 12.34 -7.30
CA TYR A 69 5.74 11.94 -8.11
C TYR A 69 5.59 12.37 -9.57
N ALA A 70 4.43 12.13 -10.19
CA ALA A 70 4.17 12.51 -11.57
C ALA A 70 4.28 14.04 -11.79
N ALA A 71 3.74 14.83 -10.87
CA ALA A 71 3.79 16.30 -10.91
C ALA A 71 5.18 16.87 -10.62
N SER A 72 6.06 16.13 -9.94
CA SER A 72 7.37 16.62 -9.52
C SER A 72 8.36 16.88 -10.67
N GLY A 73 8.11 16.35 -11.87
CA GLY A 73 9.07 16.38 -12.98
C GLY A 73 10.36 15.57 -12.73
N TYR A 74 10.47 14.88 -11.59
CA TYR A 74 11.66 14.14 -11.20
C TYR A 74 12.08 13.12 -12.26
N GLN A 75 11.12 12.39 -12.82
CA GLN A 75 11.37 11.39 -13.86
C GLN A 75 12.02 12.00 -15.10
N ALA A 76 11.55 13.17 -15.55
CA ALA A 76 12.12 13.85 -16.71
C ALA A 76 13.55 14.30 -16.43
N ARG A 77 13.78 14.91 -15.26
CA ARG A 77 15.11 15.35 -14.83
C ARG A 77 16.13 14.21 -14.81
N ILE A 78 15.82 13.11 -14.13
CA ILE A 78 16.76 11.98 -14.05
C ILE A 78 16.98 11.31 -15.41
N ALA A 79 16.02 11.38 -16.33
CA ALA A 79 16.19 10.86 -17.67
C ALA A 79 17.21 11.70 -18.46
N THR A 80 17.09 13.03 -18.38
CA THR A 80 18.07 13.97 -18.97
C THR A 80 19.45 13.81 -18.36
N ASP A 81 19.55 13.70 -17.02
CA ASP A 81 20.83 13.59 -16.31
C ASP A 81 21.59 12.28 -16.62
N ARG A 82 20.90 11.27 -17.15
CA ARG A 82 21.46 9.93 -17.45
C ARG A 82 21.74 9.71 -18.94
N VAL A 83 21.50 10.71 -19.79
CA VAL A 83 21.85 10.63 -21.22
C VAL A 83 23.36 10.44 -21.37
N GLY A 84 23.77 9.43 -22.15
CA GLY A 84 25.17 9.07 -22.34
C GLY A 84 25.72 8.02 -21.37
N GLY A 85 24.90 7.53 -20.43
CA GLY A 85 25.25 6.36 -19.62
C GLY A 85 25.28 5.08 -20.46
N VAL A 86 26.31 4.25 -20.27
CA VAL A 86 26.35 2.90 -20.86
C VAL A 86 25.35 2.02 -20.10
N GLN A 87 24.41 1.41 -20.82
CA GLN A 87 23.48 0.45 -20.25
C GLN A 87 24.26 -0.77 -19.74
N ALA A 88 24.40 -0.93 -18.43
CA ALA A 88 24.96 -2.14 -17.87
C ALA A 88 23.89 -3.25 -17.89
N GLY A 89 24.19 -4.37 -18.56
CA GLY A 89 23.28 -5.50 -18.67
C GLY A 89 23.98 -6.75 -19.21
N TRP A 90 23.37 -7.91 -18.99
CA TRP A 90 23.82 -9.17 -19.58
C TRP A 90 23.60 -9.12 -21.10
N GLY A 91 24.68 -8.84 -21.84
CA GLY A 91 24.68 -8.73 -23.31
C GLY A 91 24.94 -7.32 -23.87
N ALA A 92 25.39 -6.37 -23.05
CA ALA A 92 25.96 -5.10 -23.53
C ALA A 92 27.43 -5.26 -23.97
#